data_AF-A0A935A873-F1
#
_entry.id   AF-A0A935A873-F1
#
_cell.length_a   1.000
_cell.length_b   1.000
_cell.length_c   1.000
_cell.angle_alpha   90.00
_cell.angle_beta   90.00
_cell.angle_gamma   90.00
#
_symmetry.space_group_name_H-M   'P 1'
#
loop_
_entity.id
_entity.type
_entity.pdbx_description
1 polymer ?
#
loop_
_entity_poly.entity_id
_entity_poly.type
_entity_poly.pdbx_seq_one_letter_code
_entity_poly.pdbx_strand_id
1 'polypeptide(L)'
;MSITILVIAGLMILIGLGALAWVFIRAHEMNLTEKTDEKPEWMHSMPPQETVNATLADGEGVTSFDYDEGEKVAAPFAEQIEDMLRAKIESDPYLKSFDIDFGTAADGGLEIWVNGEKYDGVASLPDEHLKQALLQAVKEWNGRK
;
A
#
# COMPACT_ATOMS: atom_id res chain seq x y z
N MET A 1 -25.66 48.51 -14.25
CA MET A 1 -25.50 47.39 -13.28
C MET A 1 -25.29 46.05 -13.97
N SER A 2 -26.03 45.72 -15.04
CA SER A 2 -25.89 44.42 -15.73
C SER A 2 -24.58 44.28 -16.52
N ILE A 3 -24.09 45.34 -17.17
CA ILE A 3 -22.85 45.29 -17.98
C ILE A 3 -21.61 45.08 -17.10
N THR A 4 -21.55 45.73 -15.94
CA THR A 4 -20.43 45.59 -14.99
C THR A 4 -20.32 44.18 -14.41
N ILE A 5 -21.46 43.52 -14.16
CA ILE A 5 -21.49 42.13 -13.67
C ILE A 5 -21.00 41.17 -14.77
N LEU A 6 -21.42 41.37 -16.02
CA LEU A 6 -20.97 40.56 -17.16
C LEU A 6 -19.46 40.69 -17.41
N VAL A 7 -18.91 41.90 -17.26
CA VAL A 7 -17.47 42.14 -17.39
C VAL A 7 -16.68 41.44 -16.29
N ILE A 8 -17.13 41.52 -15.04
CA ILE A 8 -16.47 40.85 -13.89
C ILE A 8 -16.54 39.33 -14.03
N ALA A 9 -17.71 38.78 -14.40
CA ALA A 9 -17.87 37.35 -14.62
C ALA A 9 -16.98 36.83 -15.75
N GLY A 10 -16.89 37.58 -16.87
CA GLY A 10 -15.99 37.24 -17.97
C GLY A 10 -14.52 37.24 -17.55
N LEU A 11 -14.10 38.21 -16.73
CA LEU A 11 -12.75 38.30 -16.19
C LEU A 11 -12.40 37.09 -15.31
N MET A 12 -13.32 36.66 -14.44
CA MET A 12 -13.08 35.49 -13.58
C MET A 12 -12.95 34.19 -14.39
N ILE A 13 -13.76 34.02 -15.45
CA ILE A 13 -13.66 32.86 -16.34
C ILE A 13 -12.30 32.84 -17.04
N LEU A 14 -11.83 33.98 -17.54
CA LEU A 14 -10.52 34.08 -18.19
C LEU A 14 -9.36 33.77 -17.24
N ILE A 15 -9.44 34.23 -15.98
CA ILE A 15 -8.44 33.90 -14.96
C ILE A 15 -8.45 32.39 -14.66
N GLY A 16 -9.62 31.78 -14.50
CA GLY A 16 -9.74 30.33 -14.27
C GLY A 16 -9.19 29.50 -15.43
N LEU A 17 -9.50 29.88 -16.67
CA LEU A 17 -8.96 29.22 -17.86
C LEU A 17 -7.45 29.39 -17.99
N GLY A 18 -6.91 30.58 -17.65
CA GLY A 18 -5.48 30.83 -17.61
C GLY A 18 -4.76 29.97 -16.56
N ALA A 19 -5.32 29.87 -15.36
CA ALA A 19 -4.78 29.02 -14.29
C ALA A 19 -4.82 27.53 -14.68
N LEU A 20 -5.92 27.06 -15.28
CA LEU A 20 -6.04 25.68 -15.75
C LEU A 20 -5.02 25.38 -16.86
N ALA A 21 -4.88 26.25 -17.85
CA ALA A 21 -3.89 26.10 -18.92
C ALA A 21 -2.46 26.08 -18.36
N TRP A 22 -2.17 26.93 -17.37
CA TRP A 22 -0.87 26.95 -16.70
C TRP A 22 -0.58 25.62 -15.99
N VAL A 23 -1.54 25.03 -15.29
CA VAL A 23 -1.39 23.70 -14.67
C VAL A 23 -1.12 22.61 -15.71
N PHE A 24 -1.85 22.60 -16.83
CA PHE A 24 -1.63 21.60 -17.89
C PHE A 24 -0.26 21.74 -18.57
N ILE A 25 0.18 22.96 -18.85
CA ILE A 25 1.52 23.22 -19.40
C ILE A 25 2.58 22.74 -18.41
N ARG A 26 2.43 23.08 -17.13
CA ARG A 26 3.36 22.66 -16.08
C ARG A 26 3.38 21.15 -15.90
N ALA A 27 2.24 20.48 -16.01
CA ALA A 27 2.14 19.02 -15.94
C ALA A 27 2.87 18.34 -17.10
N HIS A 28 2.87 18.94 -18.31
CA HIS A 28 3.59 18.40 -19.46
C HIS A 28 5.12 18.55 -19.35
N GLU A 29 5.60 19.46 -18.49
CA GLU A 29 7.03 19.59 -18.15
C GLU A 29 7.48 18.56 -17.10
N MET A 30 6.54 17.86 -16.43
CA MET A 30 6.87 16.84 -15.44
C MET A 30 7.11 15.52 -16.14
N ASN A 31 8.37 15.13 -16.29
CA ASN A 31 8.72 13.83 -16.82
C ASN A 31 8.56 12.75 -15.73
N LEU A 32 7.36 12.17 -15.65
CA LEU A 32 7.02 11.10 -14.70
C LEU A 32 7.77 9.77 -14.97
N THR A 33 8.53 9.72 -16.06
CA THR A 33 9.29 8.55 -16.50
C THR A 33 10.79 8.81 -16.58
N GLU A 34 11.25 10.00 -16.14
CA GLU A 34 12.67 10.29 -16.05
C GLU A 34 13.29 9.36 -15.02
N LYS A 35 14.29 8.59 -15.44
CA LYS A 35 15.11 7.82 -14.52
C LYS A 35 15.97 8.81 -13.74
N THR A 36 15.46 9.30 -12.63
CA THR A 36 16.28 9.99 -11.64
C THR A 36 17.19 8.96 -11.00
N ASP A 37 18.49 9.27 -10.84
CA ASP A 37 19.42 8.39 -10.13
C ASP A 37 19.00 8.18 -8.67
N GLU A 38 18.23 9.15 -8.13
CA GLU A 38 17.71 9.13 -6.78
C GLU A 38 16.20 8.83 -6.82
N LYS A 39 15.86 7.67 -6.25
CA LYS A 39 14.51 7.28 -5.86
C LYS A 39 13.97 8.33 -4.87
N PRO A 40 12.72 8.83 -4.94
CA PRO A 40 12.18 9.83 -4.00
C PRO A 40 12.28 9.43 -2.52
N GLU A 41 12.27 10.41 -1.60
CA GLU A 41 12.41 10.14 -0.15
C GLU A 41 11.40 9.13 0.41
N TRP A 42 10.14 9.24 0.00
CA TRP A 42 9.07 8.29 0.38
C TRP A 42 9.29 6.89 -0.21
N MET A 43 10.14 6.76 -1.22
CA MET A 43 10.55 5.52 -1.84
C MET A 43 11.89 4.99 -1.27
N HIS A 44 12.55 5.74 -0.38
CA HIS A 44 13.79 5.36 0.31
C HIS A 44 13.58 4.50 1.57
N SER A 45 12.36 4.35 2.06
CA SER A 45 12.08 3.37 3.10
C SER A 45 12.24 1.98 2.52
N MET A 46 13.32 1.30 2.89
CA MET A 46 13.48 -0.13 2.61
C MET A 46 12.28 -0.87 3.20
N PRO A 47 11.64 -1.77 2.44
CA PRO A 47 10.61 -2.62 3.00
C PRO A 47 11.21 -3.49 4.12
N PRO A 48 10.38 -4.11 4.98
CA PRO A 48 10.84 -5.07 5.97
C PRO A 48 11.78 -6.10 5.34
N GLN A 49 12.76 -6.57 6.12
CA GLN A 49 13.74 -7.52 5.61
C GLN A 49 13.06 -8.83 5.16
N GLU A 50 11.95 -9.16 5.82
CA GLU A 50 11.04 -10.24 5.49
C GLU A 50 10.55 -10.12 4.05
N THR A 51 9.98 -8.97 3.67
CA THR A 51 9.56 -8.66 2.28
C THR A 51 10.73 -8.64 1.30
N VAL A 52 11.88 -8.08 1.70
CA VAL A 52 13.08 -8.13 0.84
C VAL A 52 13.48 -9.58 0.57
N ASN A 53 13.36 -10.46 1.56
CA ASN A 53 13.73 -11.86 1.39
C ASN A 53 12.71 -12.63 0.53
N ALA A 54 11.41 -12.35 0.69
CA ALA A 54 10.33 -12.96 -0.09
C ALA A 54 10.47 -12.60 -1.58
N THR A 55 10.35 -11.32 -1.92
CA THR A 55 10.59 -10.78 -3.27
C THR A 55 11.92 -11.21 -3.93
N LEU A 56 13.01 -11.42 -3.16
CA LEU A 56 14.26 -11.98 -3.70
C LEU A 56 14.17 -13.49 -3.97
N ALA A 57 13.43 -14.25 -3.16
CA ALA A 57 13.18 -15.67 -3.37
C ALA A 57 12.35 -15.90 -4.65
N ASP A 58 11.40 -15.02 -4.93
CA ASP A 58 10.53 -15.09 -6.11
C ASP A 58 11.15 -14.47 -7.37
N GLY A 59 12.31 -13.83 -7.22
CA GLY A 59 13.11 -13.29 -8.33
C GLY A 59 12.65 -11.91 -8.81
N GLU A 60 11.82 -11.22 -8.02
CA GLU A 60 11.29 -9.89 -8.30
C GLU A 60 12.30 -8.77 -8.02
N GLY A 61 13.32 -9.06 -7.22
CA GLY A 61 14.31 -8.08 -6.76
C GLY A 61 13.81 -7.34 -5.52
N VAL A 62 14.42 -6.19 -5.19
CA VAL A 62 14.04 -5.43 -3.99
C VAL A 62 12.86 -4.50 -4.33
N THR A 63 11.65 -4.96 -4.06
CA THR A 63 10.38 -4.22 -4.27
C THR A 63 9.56 -4.13 -2.99
N SER A 64 8.65 -3.17 -2.93
CA SER A 64 7.69 -3.01 -1.83
C SER A 64 6.35 -3.70 -2.11
N PHE A 65 6.19 -4.19 -3.34
CA PHE A 65 5.06 -4.99 -3.80
C PHE A 65 5.59 -6.42 -3.91
N ASP A 66 4.85 -7.34 -3.32
CA ASP A 66 5.00 -8.78 -3.48
C ASP A 66 3.62 -9.26 -3.94
N TYR A 67 3.53 -10.01 -5.03
CA TYR A 67 2.24 -10.53 -5.50
C TYR A 67 2.44 -11.89 -6.15
N ASP A 68 1.95 -12.93 -5.46
CA ASP A 68 1.97 -14.28 -5.98
C ASP A 68 0.67 -14.67 -6.69
N GLU A 69 0.79 -15.59 -7.65
CA GLU A 69 -0.36 -16.14 -8.35
C GLU A 69 -1.26 -16.91 -7.37
N GLY A 70 -2.45 -16.35 -7.09
CA GLY A 70 -3.46 -16.94 -6.22
C GLY A 70 -3.82 -16.09 -5.00
N GLU A 71 -3.01 -15.06 -4.70
CA GLU A 71 -3.21 -14.17 -3.56
C GLU A 71 -4.31 -13.13 -3.77
N LYS A 72 -4.76 -12.52 -2.67
CA LYS A 72 -5.63 -11.35 -2.75
C LYS A 72 -4.85 -10.16 -3.25
N VAL A 73 -5.56 -9.26 -3.92
CA VAL A 73 -5.00 -7.96 -4.25
C VAL A 73 -4.81 -7.19 -2.94
N ALA A 74 -3.55 -6.96 -2.57
CA ALA A 74 -3.21 -6.17 -1.42
C ALA A 74 -2.36 -4.95 -1.79
N ALA A 75 -2.48 -3.91 -0.96
CA ALA A 75 -1.57 -2.78 -0.98
C ALA A 75 -0.25 -3.21 -0.33
N PRO A 76 0.88 -2.53 -0.65
CA PRO A 76 2.20 -2.84 -0.11
C PRO A 76 2.28 -3.05 1.41
N PHE A 77 1.46 -2.35 2.20
CA PHE A 77 1.49 -2.51 3.65
C PHE A 77 0.91 -3.87 4.10
N ALA A 78 -0.09 -4.40 3.38
CA ALA A 78 -0.72 -5.67 3.70
C ALA A 78 0.24 -6.81 3.38
N GLU A 79 0.84 -6.81 2.18
CA GLU A 79 1.90 -7.74 1.78
C GLU A 79 3.05 -7.75 2.79
N GLN A 80 3.54 -6.57 3.16
CA GLN A 80 4.64 -6.47 4.13
C GLN A 80 4.30 -7.04 5.52
N ILE A 81 3.05 -6.88 5.98
CA ILE A 81 2.61 -7.46 7.25
C ILE A 81 2.46 -8.98 7.09
N GLU A 82 2.03 -9.44 5.92
CA GLU A 82 1.94 -10.85 5.57
C GLU A 82 3.31 -11.51 5.59
N ASP A 83 4.32 -10.97 4.91
CA ASP A 83 5.70 -11.48 4.92
C ASP A 83 6.26 -11.58 6.33
N MET A 84 6.02 -10.53 7.12
CA MET A 84 6.44 -10.49 8.52
C MET A 84 5.74 -11.56 9.35
N LEU A 85 4.49 -11.90 9.05
CA LEU A 85 3.79 -13.01 9.69
C LEU A 85 4.30 -14.37 9.17
N ARG A 86 4.46 -14.54 7.85
CA ARG A 86 4.97 -15.76 7.21
C ARG A 86 6.34 -16.13 7.77
N ALA A 87 7.24 -15.17 7.93
CA ALA A 87 8.54 -15.38 8.58
C ALA A 87 8.41 -15.92 10.02
N LYS A 88 7.40 -15.49 10.78
CA LYS A 88 7.12 -16.04 12.12
C LYS A 88 6.55 -17.45 12.03
N ILE A 89 5.63 -17.70 11.09
CA ILE A 89 5.04 -19.02 10.82
C ILE A 89 6.12 -20.04 10.47
N GLU A 90 7.13 -19.66 9.69
CA GLU A 90 8.24 -20.56 9.34
C GLU A 90 8.96 -21.13 10.58
N SER A 91 9.05 -20.33 11.64
CA SER A 91 9.67 -20.71 12.91
C SER A 91 8.75 -21.43 13.89
N ASP A 92 7.44 -21.48 13.61
CA ASP A 92 6.42 -22.03 14.50
C ASP A 92 5.61 -23.18 13.84
N PRO A 93 5.87 -24.45 14.20
CA PRO A 93 5.15 -25.59 13.63
C PRO A 93 3.63 -25.57 13.84
N TYR A 94 3.12 -24.92 14.89
CA TYR A 94 1.68 -24.80 15.13
C TYR A 94 1.04 -23.90 14.09
N LEU A 95 1.68 -22.74 13.84
CA LEU A 95 1.13 -21.75 12.91
C LEU A 95 1.17 -22.21 11.45
N LYS A 96 2.08 -23.14 11.10
CA LYS A 96 2.13 -23.76 9.75
C LYS A 96 0.87 -24.55 9.36
N SER A 97 -0.01 -24.83 10.32
CA SER A 97 -1.30 -25.49 10.03
C SER A 97 -2.35 -24.55 9.46
N PHE A 98 -2.10 -23.24 9.46
CA PHE A 98 -3.00 -22.23 8.88
C PHE A 98 -2.51 -21.82 7.49
N ASP A 99 -3.43 -21.82 6.54
CA ASP A 99 -3.28 -21.13 5.26
C ASP A 99 -3.72 -19.67 5.45
N ILE A 100 -2.85 -18.71 5.13
CA ILE A 100 -3.05 -17.30 5.46
C ILE A 100 -2.72 -16.47 4.23
N ASP A 101 -3.56 -15.47 3.95
CA ASP A 101 -3.50 -14.56 2.80
C ASP A 101 -4.15 -13.23 3.22
N PHE A 102 -3.54 -12.11 2.88
CA PHE A 102 -4.02 -10.76 3.21
C PHE A 102 -4.44 -10.00 1.97
N GLY A 103 -5.51 -9.24 2.12
CA GLY A 103 -5.99 -8.32 1.10
C GLY A 103 -6.04 -6.89 1.63
N THR A 104 -6.46 -5.98 0.77
CA THR A 104 -6.85 -4.63 1.18
C THR A 104 -8.35 -4.46 1.03
N ALA A 105 -9.02 -4.19 2.15
CA ALA A 105 -10.46 -3.95 2.19
C ALA A 105 -10.83 -2.64 1.48
N ALA A 106 -12.12 -2.48 1.15
CA ALA A 106 -12.62 -1.31 0.42
C ALA A 106 -12.45 0.02 1.18
N ASP A 107 -12.29 -0.02 2.50
CA ASP A 107 -11.99 1.13 3.36
C ASP A 107 -10.48 1.40 3.49
N GLY A 108 -9.64 0.62 2.80
CA GLY A 108 -8.18 0.69 2.87
C GLY A 108 -7.59 -0.05 4.07
N GLY A 109 -8.41 -0.76 4.86
CA GLY A 109 -7.95 -1.58 5.98
C GLY A 109 -7.35 -2.92 5.56
N LEU A 110 -6.73 -3.61 6.52
CA LEU A 110 -6.23 -4.97 6.34
C LEU A 110 -7.40 -5.96 6.26
N GLU A 111 -7.50 -6.69 5.16
CA GLU A 111 -8.41 -7.83 5.02
C GLU A 111 -7.65 -9.12 5.32
N ILE A 112 -8.18 -9.97 6.21
CA ILE A 112 -7.47 -11.17 6.67
C ILE A 112 -8.21 -12.41 6.22
N TRP A 113 -7.54 -13.33 5.55
CA TRP A 113 -8.06 -14.64 5.19
C TRP A 113 -7.28 -15.73 5.91
N VAL A 114 -8.00 -16.68 6.52
CA VAL A 114 -7.41 -17.85 7.18
C VAL A 114 -8.18 -19.09 6.72
N ASN A 115 -7.49 -20.07 6.14
CA ASN A 115 -8.07 -21.28 5.57
C ASN A 115 -9.23 -21.00 4.59
N GLY A 116 -9.11 -19.92 3.81
CA GLY A 116 -10.13 -19.47 2.87
C GLY A 116 -11.33 -18.73 3.49
N GLU A 117 -11.37 -18.55 4.81
CA GLU A 117 -12.40 -17.77 5.50
C GLU A 117 -11.91 -16.34 5.77
N LYS A 118 -12.75 -15.35 5.43
CA LYS A 118 -12.45 -13.94 5.64
C LYS A 118 -12.81 -13.49 7.06
N TYR A 119 -11.94 -12.69 7.66
CA TYR A 119 -12.10 -12.06 8.95
C TYR A 119 -11.98 -10.54 8.84
N ASP A 120 -12.93 -9.82 9.46
CA ASP A 120 -12.99 -8.34 9.41
C ASP A 120 -11.93 -7.63 10.29
N GLY A 121 -10.95 -8.38 10.80
CA GLY A 121 -9.86 -7.84 11.59
C GLY A 121 -9.27 -8.85 12.56
N VAL A 122 -8.11 -8.50 13.11
CA VAL A 122 -7.31 -9.37 14.00
C VAL A 122 -8.12 -9.84 15.21
N ALA A 123 -9.01 -8.99 15.74
CA ALA A 123 -9.85 -9.32 16.88
C ALA A 123 -10.81 -10.50 16.63
N SER A 124 -11.20 -10.72 15.37
CA SER A 124 -12.17 -11.73 14.94
C SER A 124 -11.54 -13.11 14.72
N LEU A 125 -10.20 -13.21 14.76
CA LEU A 125 -9.51 -14.49 14.56
C LEU A 125 -9.85 -15.48 15.70
N PRO A 126 -10.17 -16.74 15.36
CA PRO A 126 -10.61 -17.75 16.33
C PRO A 126 -9.44 -18.34 17.12
N ASP A 127 -8.24 -18.35 16.55
CA ASP A 127 -7.05 -18.89 17.17
C ASP A 127 -6.23 -17.80 17.85
N GLU A 128 -6.03 -17.94 19.17
CA GLU A 128 -5.35 -16.94 19.97
C GLU A 128 -3.85 -16.87 19.65
N HIS A 129 -3.23 -17.99 19.27
CA HIS A 129 -1.80 -18.00 18.96
C HIS A 129 -1.52 -17.24 17.67
N LEU A 130 -2.31 -17.49 16.63
CA LEU A 130 -2.28 -16.77 15.38
C LEU A 130 -2.60 -15.29 15.58
N LYS A 131 -3.60 -14.97 16.40
CA LYS A 131 -3.94 -13.60 16.76
C LYS A 131 -2.75 -12.86 17.36
N GLN A 132 -2.05 -13.47 18.32
CA GLN A 132 -0.87 -12.85 18.93
C GLN A 132 0.27 -12.68 17.92
N ALA A 133 0.51 -13.67 17.06
CA ALA A 133 1.53 -13.58 16.01
C ALA A 133 1.24 -12.43 15.03
N LEU A 134 -0.01 -12.27 14.60
CA LEU A 134 -0.43 -11.18 13.72
C LEU A 134 -0.36 -9.82 14.42
N LEU A 135 -0.84 -9.72 15.66
CA LEU A 135 -0.70 -8.48 16.45
C LEU A 135 0.77 -8.07 16.58
N GLN A 136 1.67 -9.02 16.77
CA GLN A 136 3.10 -8.75 16.83
C GLN A 136 3.64 -8.26 15.47
N ALA A 137 3.29 -8.90 14.36
CA ALA A 137 3.70 -8.47 13.03
C ALA A 137 3.22 -7.05 12.71
N VAL A 138 1.94 -6.74 12.96
CA VAL A 138 1.35 -5.40 12.78
C VAL A 138 2.05 -4.36 13.66
N LYS A 139 2.38 -4.72 14.91
CA LYS A 139 3.08 -3.82 15.83
C LYS A 139 4.50 -3.53 15.36
N GLU A 140 5.23 -4.55 14.93
CA GLU A 140 6.59 -4.40 14.41
C GLU A 140 6.59 -3.56 13.13
N TRP A 141 5.65 -3.77 12.21
CA TRP A 141 5.51 -2.96 11.01
C TRP A 141 5.23 -1.49 11.34
N ASN A 142 4.27 -1.22 12.24
CA ASN A 142 3.95 0.16 12.67
C ASN A 142 5.11 0.85 13.42
N GLY A 143 5.96 0.09 14.09
CA GLY A 143 7.13 0.60 14.81
C GLY A 143 8.31 1.00 13.90
N ARG A 144 8.24 0.70 12.60
CA ARG A 144 9.24 1.09 11.58
C ARG A 144 8.97 2.47 10.97
N LYS A 145 7.92 3.17 11.44
CA LYS A 145 7.59 4.55 11.06
C LYS A 145 8.57 5.58 11.62
#